data_AF-A0A645CBI9-F1
#
_entry.id   AF-A0A645CBI9-F1
#
_cell.length_a   1.000
_cell.length_b   1.000
_cell.length_c   1.000
_cell.angle_alpha   90.00
_cell.angle_beta   90.00
_cell.angle_gamma   90.00
#
_symmetry.space_group_name_H-M   'P 1'
#
loop_
_entity.id
_entity.type
_entity.pdbx_description
1 polymer ?
#
loop_
_entity_poly.entity_id
_entity_poly.type
_entity_poly.pdbx_seq_one_letter_code
_entity_poly.pdbx_strand_id
1 'polypeptide(L)'
;MAQKLTDANSYQRSIGVMLLAENVRWDQTGRMAELLPVYLEVLHDEKPITVRQTIQALAVVGESQPALAASIAEALMKLDITAIRPTMQKSILTDVLNTLIIIRTHCHSELLDAYLNDWLLKGNLDRKLINQLKARM
;
A
#
# COMPACT_ATOMS: atom_id res chain seq x y z
N MET A 1 -13.52 -5.55 14.02
CA MET A 1 -12.40 -4.93 13.29
C MET A 1 -12.77 -4.72 11.83
N ALA A 2 -13.11 -5.78 11.08
CA ALA A 2 -13.55 -5.69 9.68
C ALA A 2 -14.69 -4.68 9.42
N GLN A 3 -15.72 -4.63 10.28
CA GLN A 3 -16.84 -3.68 10.16
C GLN A 3 -16.40 -2.20 10.11
N LYS A 4 -15.22 -1.87 10.63
CA LYS A 4 -14.70 -0.50 10.61
C LYS A 4 -14.28 -0.06 9.21
N LEU A 5 -13.93 -0.98 8.31
CA LEU A 5 -13.46 -0.66 6.96
C LEU A 5 -14.52 0.04 6.10
N THR A 6 -15.80 -0.16 6.42
CA THR A 6 -16.94 0.43 5.70
C THR A 6 -17.69 1.47 6.54
N ASP A 7 -17.10 1.92 7.65
CA ASP A 7 -17.69 2.95 8.51
C ASP A 7 -17.76 4.29 7.77
N ALA A 8 -18.83 5.06 7.99
CA ALA A 8 -18.98 6.39 7.40
C ALA A 8 -17.89 7.36 7.86
N ASN A 9 -17.31 7.14 9.04
CA ASN A 9 -16.23 7.94 9.59
C ASN A 9 -14.87 7.40 9.16
N SER A 10 -14.13 8.21 8.38
CA SER A 10 -12.77 7.89 7.92
C SER A 10 -11.80 7.54 9.04
N TYR A 11 -11.97 8.14 10.24
CA TYR A 11 -11.14 7.81 11.41
C TYR A 11 -11.35 6.36 11.87
N GLN A 12 -12.60 5.86 11.80
CA GLN A 12 -12.88 4.45 12.11
C GLN A 12 -12.27 3.53 11.06
N ARG A 13 -12.34 3.90 9.76
CA ARG A 13 -11.68 3.15 8.69
C ARG A 13 -10.17 3.05 8.91
N SER A 14 -9.51 4.16 9.21
CA SER A 14 -8.08 4.19 9.58
C SER A 14 -7.76 3.25 10.76
N ILE A 15 -8.57 3.25 11.82
CA ILE A 15 -8.40 2.32 12.95
C ILE A 15 -8.56 0.86 12.49
N GLY A 16 -9.57 0.58 11.66
CA GLY A 16 -9.82 -0.74 11.11
C GLY A 16 -8.61 -1.29 10.35
N VAL A 17 -8.09 -0.48 9.42
CA VAL A 17 -6.88 -0.74 8.64
C VAL A 17 -5.69 -1.06 9.54
N MET A 18 -5.33 -0.16 10.46
CA MET A 18 -4.17 -0.34 11.34
C MET A 18 -4.30 -1.58 12.23
N LEU A 19 -5.47 -1.80 12.85
CA LEU A 19 -5.67 -2.96 13.71
C LEU A 19 -5.61 -4.28 12.93
N LEU A 20 -6.20 -4.35 11.74
CA LEU A 20 -6.15 -5.55 10.92
C LEU A 20 -4.73 -5.87 10.46
N ALA A 21 -3.97 -4.85 10.02
CA ALA A 21 -2.58 -5.02 9.63
C ALA A 21 -1.70 -5.50 10.79
N GLU A 22 -1.83 -4.93 11.99
CA GLU A 22 -1.02 -5.37 13.15
C GLU A 22 -1.36 -6.79 13.61
N ASN A 23 -2.60 -7.24 13.39
CA ASN A 23 -3.04 -8.58 13.81
C ASN A 23 -2.75 -9.68 12.79
N VAL A 24 -2.39 -9.33 11.55
CA VAL A 24 -2.21 -10.28 10.46
C VAL A 24 -1.12 -11.33 10.75
N ARG A 25 -0.10 -10.98 11.54
CA ARG A 25 1.01 -11.88 11.92
C ARG A 25 0.55 -13.10 12.73
N TRP A 26 -0.65 -13.04 13.31
CA TRP A 26 -1.24 -14.15 14.06
C TRP A 26 -2.40 -14.82 13.29
N ASP A 27 -2.68 -14.41 12.06
CA ASP A 27 -3.76 -14.98 11.25
C ASP A 27 -3.34 -16.33 10.66
N GLN A 28 -3.63 -17.40 11.40
CA GLN A 28 -3.45 -18.79 10.95
C GLN A 28 -4.62 -19.30 10.09
N THR A 29 -5.72 -18.53 10.05
CA THR A 29 -6.98 -18.95 9.43
C THR A 29 -7.23 -18.34 8.05
N GLY A 30 -6.34 -17.45 7.57
CA GLY A 30 -6.48 -16.79 6.28
C GLY A 30 -7.57 -15.72 6.23
N ARG A 31 -8.04 -15.21 7.38
CA ARG A 31 -9.07 -14.17 7.46
C ARG A 31 -8.65 -12.88 6.79
N MET A 32 -7.36 -12.52 6.82
CA MET A 32 -6.88 -11.33 6.12
C MET A 32 -6.98 -11.50 4.60
N ALA A 33 -6.77 -12.71 4.08
CA ALA A 33 -6.94 -12.98 2.65
C ALA A 33 -8.40 -12.77 2.21
N GLU A 34 -9.35 -13.25 3.01
CA GLU A 34 -10.79 -13.06 2.78
C GLU A 34 -11.21 -11.58 2.86
N LEU A 35 -10.61 -10.82 3.77
CA LEU A 35 -10.90 -9.39 3.97
C LEU A 35 -10.17 -8.48 3.00
N LEU A 36 -9.14 -8.96 2.31
CA LEU A 36 -8.26 -8.14 1.48
C LEU A 36 -9.03 -7.30 0.44
N PRO A 37 -10.06 -7.82 -0.27
CA PRO A 37 -10.83 -7.00 -1.21
C PRO A 37 -11.46 -5.77 -0.54
N VAL A 38 -12.13 -5.95 0.60
CA VAL A 38 -12.77 -4.85 1.35
C VAL A 38 -11.72 -3.90 1.94
N TYR A 39 -10.57 -4.44 2.34
CA TYR A 39 -9.46 -3.63 2.84
C TYR A 39 -8.89 -2.72 1.74
N LEU A 40 -8.73 -3.24 0.52
CA LEU A 40 -8.18 -2.50 -0.61
C LEU A 40 -9.11 -1.38 -1.09
N GLU A 41 -10.42 -1.47 -0.85
CA GLU A 41 -11.35 -0.36 -1.14
C GLU A 41 -10.99 0.94 -0.39
N VAL A 42 -10.32 0.84 0.76
CA VAL A 42 -9.87 2.01 1.54
C VAL A 42 -8.75 2.79 0.83
N LEU A 43 -8.13 2.23 -0.22
CA LEU A 43 -7.21 2.99 -1.08
C LEU A 43 -7.91 4.12 -1.85
N HIS A 44 -9.24 4.05 -1.99
CA HIS A 44 -10.07 5.03 -2.69
C HIS A 44 -10.80 5.99 -1.73
N ASP A 45 -10.37 6.04 -0.46
CA ASP A 45 -10.97 6.89 0.57
C ASP A 45 -10.94 8.38 0.20
N GLU A 46 -12.00 9.11 0.54
CA GLU A 46 -12.08 10.54 0.28
C GLU A 46 -11.05 11.36 1.09
N LYS A 47 -10.48 10.79 2.16
CA LYS A 47 -9.45 11.40 2.99
C LYS A 47 -8.06 10.89 2.56
N PRO A 48 -7.21 11.75 2.00
CA PRO A 48 -5.86 11.36 1.60
C PRO A 48 -5.01 10.79 2.74
N ILE A 49 -5.23 11.21 3.99
CA ILE A 49 -4.51 10.65 5.13
C ILE A 49 -4.89 9.19 5.40
N THR A 50 -6.15 8.81 5.19
CA THR A 50 -6.63 7.43 5.34
C THR A 50 -6.07 6.55 4.23
N VAL A 51 -5.99 7.05 2.99
CA VAL A 51 -5.29 6.37 1.89
C VAL A 51 -3.82 6.09 2.24
N ARG A 52 -3.09 7.11 2.72
CA ARG A 52 -1.68 6.96 3.12
C ARG A 52 -1.47 5.91 4.20
N GLN A 53 -2.29 5.95 5.25
CA GLN A 53 -2.24 4.97 6.34
C GLN A 53 -2.53 3.55 5.83
N THR A 54 -3.46 3.42 4.89
CA THR A 54 -3.78 2.14 4.25
C THR A 54 -2.59 1.57 3.48
N ILE A 55 -1.93 2.40 2.66
CA ILE A 55 -0.74 2.00 1.91
C ILE A 55 0.37 1.53 2.85
N GLN A 56 0.67 2.31 3.90
CA GLN A 56 1.71 1.96 4.88
C GLN A 56 1.36 0.66 5.63
N ALA A 57 0.10 0.47 6.00
CA ALA A 57 -0.35 -0.75 6.66
C ALA A 57 -0.30 -1.98 5.73
N LEU A 58 -0.50 -1.81 4.42
CA LEU A 58 -0.34 -2.88 3.44
C LEU A 58 1.10 -3.41 3.34
N ALA A 59 2.10 -2.58 3.67
CA ALA A 59 3.49 -3.07 3.78
C ALA A 59 3.61 -4.13 4.88
N VAL A 60 3.01 -3.88 6.06
CA VAL A 60 2.98 -4.81 7.19
C VAL A 60 2.23 -6.10 6.81
N VAL A 61 1.09 -5.96 6.11
CA VAL A 61 0.31 -7.10 5.63
C VAL A 61 1.11 -7.97 4.66
N GLY A 62 1.73 -7.39 3.64
CA GLY A 62 2.48 -8.15 2.65
C GLY A 62 3.77 -8.78 3.19
N GLU A 63 4.44 -8.14 4.16
CA GLU A 63 5.61 -8.70 4.84
C GLU A 63 5.24 -9.85 5.76
N SER A 64 4.13 -9.73 6.49
CA SER A 64 3.67 -10.77 7.43
C SER A 64 2.96 -11.93 6.74
N GLN A 65 2.31 -11.70 5.60
CA GLN A 65 1.64 -12.70 4.79
C GLN A 65 2.08 -12.60 3.32
N PRO A 66 3.24 -13.19 2.97
CA PRO A 66 3.82 -13.15 1.63
C PRO A 66 2.86 -13.57 0.50
N ALA A 67 1.93 -14.48 0.78
CA ALA A 67 0.94 -14.94 -0.20
C ALA A 67 0.01 -13.81 -0.71
N LEU A 68 -0.14 -12.71 0.04
CA LEU A 68 -0.96 -11.57 -0.34
C LEU A 68 -0.19 -10.49 -1.11
N ALA A 69 1.15 -10.56 -1.13
CA ALA A 69 2.01 -9.52 -1.68
C ALA A 69 1.69 -9.20 -3.15
N ALA A 70 1.42 -10.22 -3.98
CA ALA A 70 1.12 -10.01 -5.39
C ALA A 70 -0.18 -9.21 -5.61
N SER A 71 -1.25 -9.55 -4.88
CA SER A 71 -2.53 -8.82 -4.96
C SER A 71 -2.40 -7.39 -4.45
N ILE A 72 -1.61 -7.18 -3.39
CA ILE A 72 -1.32 -5.84 -2.86
C ILE A 72 -0.54 -5.02 -3.89
N ALA A 73 0.51 -5.60 -4.50
CA ALA A 73 1.31 -4.92 -5.52
C ALA A 73 0.46 -4.50 -6.73
N GLU A 74 -0.40 -5.40 -7.21
CA GLU A 74 -1.31 -5.11 -8.31
C GLU A 74 -2.25 -3.94 -8.00
N ALA A 75 -2.87 -3.94 -6.81
CA ALA A 75 -3.76 -2.85 -6.40
C ALA A 75 -3.03 -1.51 -6.29
N LEU A 76 -1.82 -1.49 -5.73
CA LEU A 76 -1.02 -0.27 -5.58
C LEU A 76 -0.53 0.28 -6.92
N MET A 77 -0.13 -0.57 -7.86
CA MET A 77 0.28 -0.13 -9.21
C MET A 77 -0.89 0.46 -10.01
N LYS A 78 -2.12 0.03 -9.72
CA LYS A 78 -3.35 0.52 -10.36
C LYS A 78 -3.94 1.77 -9.69
N LEU A 79 -3.42 2.20 -8.54
CA LEU A 79 -3.93 3.36 -7.83
C LEU A 79 -3.80 4.64 -8.66
N ASP A 80 -4.93 5.29 -8.95
CA ASP A 80 -4.94 6.58 -9.63
C ASP A 80 -4.56 7.72 -8.68
N ILE A 81 -3.25 7.98 -8.59
CA ILE A 81 -2.70 9.06 -7.78
C ILE A 81 -3.15 10.43 -8.32
N THR A 82 -3.49 10.56 -9.60
CA THR A 82 -3.86 11.84 -10.21
C THR A 82 -5.22 12.35 -9.74
N ALA A 83 -6.12 11.43 -9.35
CA ALA A 83 -7.41 11.73 -8.74
C ALA A 83 -7.29 12.33 -7.32
N ILE A 84 -6.12 12.18 -6.68
CA ILE A 84 -5.88 12.66 -5.31
C ILE A 84 -5.39 14.11 -5.33
N ARG A 85 -5.75 14.91 -4.32
CA ARG A 85 -5.37 16.32 -4.23
C ARG A 85 -3.86 16.54 -4.49
N PRO A 86 -3.45 17.47 -5.38
CA PRO A 86 -2.07 17.64 -5.82
C PRO A 86 -1.01 17.72 -4.70
N THR A 87 -1.34 18.40 -3.60
CA THR A 87 -0.43 18.56 -2.45
C THR A 87 -0.09 17.25 -1.74
N MET A 88 -0.93 16.21 -1.89
CA MET A 88 -0.76 14.91 -1.26
C MET A 88 -0.17 13.85 -2.18
N GLN A 89 -0.22 14.06 -3.50
CA GLN A 89 0.20 13.07 -4.51
C GLN A 89 1.64 12.60 -4.30
N LYS A 90 2.56 13.52 -4.02
CA LYS A 90 3.97 13.18 -3.77
C LYS A 90 4.14 12.26 -2.56
N SER A 91 3.44 12.54 -1.46
CA SER A 91 3.53 11.71 -0.25
C SER A 91 2.91 10.34 -0.45
N ILE A 92 1.78 10.27 -1.17
CA ILE A 92 1.12 8.99 -1.49
C ILE A 92 1.99 8.14 -2.41
N LEU A 93 2.51 8.71 -3.50
CA LEU A 93 3.43 8.02 -4.39
C LEU A 93 4.67 7.49 -3.63
N THR A 94 5.20 8.30 -2.71
CA THR A 94 6.32 7.88 -1.85
C THR A 94 5.93 6.67 -0.98
N ASP A 95 4.74 6.68 -0.37
CA ASP A 95 4.26 5.55 0.43
C ASP A 95 4.03 4.30 -0.45
N VAL A 96 3.50 4.46 -1.66
CA VAL A 96 3.31 3.37 -2.65
C VAL A 96 4.64 2.72 -2.99
N LEU A 97 5.64 3.50 -3.42
CA LEU A 97 6.92 2.96 -3.84
C LEU A 97 7.67 2.28 -2.69
N ASN A 98 7.61 2.85 -1.48
CA ASN A 98 8.19 2.21 -0.30
C ASN A 98 7.52 0.86 -0.01
N THR A 99 6.19 0.80 -0.08
CA THR A 99 5.42 -0.42 0.18
C THR A 99 5.72 -1.49 -0.85
N LEU A 100 5.73 -1.11 -2.14
CA LEU A 100 6.08 -2.00 -3.24
C LEU A 100 7.49 -2.60 -3.08
N ILE A 101 8.49 -1.80 -2.68
CA ILE A 101 9.85 -2.29 -2.42
C ILE A 101 9.88 -3.30 -1.27
N ILE A 102 9.13 -3.05 -0.18
CA ILE A 102 9.07 -3.96 0.98
C ILE A 102 8.52 -5.31 0.55
N ILE A 103 7.40 -5.33 -0.19
CA ILE A 103 6.71 -6.58 -0.54
C ILE A 103 7.28 -7.27 -1.80
N ARG A 104 8.17 -6.60 -2.54
CA ARG A 104 8.81 -7.11 -3.75
C ARG A 104 9.56 -8.43 -3.52
N THR A 105 10.18 -8.60 -2.36
CA THR A 105 10.88 -9.84 -1.97
C THR A 105 9.96 -11.05 -1.93
N HIS A 106 8.66 -10.83 -1.79
CA HIS A 106 7.62 -11.85 -1.67
C HIS A 106 6.80 -12.04 -2.95
N CYS A 107 6.88 -11.10 -3.90
CA CYS A 107 6.21 -11.18 -5.19
C CYS A 107 7.14 -10.72 -6.32
N HIS A 108 7.83 -11.66 -6.96
CA HIS A 108 8.65 -11.33 -8.12
C HIS A 108 7.76 -11.23 -9.36
N SER A 109 7.65 -10.03 -9.92
CA SER A 109 6.86 -9.74 -11.11
C SER A 109 7.61 -8.77 -12.00
N GLU A 110 7.78 -9.12 -13.28
CA GLU A 110 8.40 -8.23 -14.27
C GLU A 110 7.65 -6.89 -14.37
N LEU A 111 6.32 -6.90 -14.19
CA LEU A 111 5.50 -5.70 -14.19
C LEU A 111 5.81 -4.79 -13.00
N LEU A 112 6.02 -5.38 -11.82
CA LEU A 112 6.42 -4.63 -10.61
C LEU A 112 7.80 -3.99 -10.81
N ASP A 113 8.75 -4.76 -11.31
CA ASP A 113 10.11 -4.27 -11.55
C ASP A 113 10.13 -3.16 -12.61
N ALA A 114 9.37 -3.32 -13.69
CA ALA A 114 9.20 -2.29 -14.71
C ALA A 114 8.56 -1.02 -14.13
N TYR A 115 7.51 -1.16 -13.31
CA TYR A 115 6.83 -0.04 -12.65
C TYR A 115 7.78 0.75 -11.74
N LEU A 116 8.53 0.05 -10.87
CA LEU A 116 9.50 0.70 -9.98
C LEU A 116 10.61 1.41 -10.76
N ASN A 117 11.15 0.76 -11.80
CA ASN A 117 12.19 1.34 -12.64
C ASN A 117 11.70 2.60 -13.37
N ASP A 118 10.49 2.57 -13.91
CA ASP A 118 9.86 3.72 -14.57
C ASP A 118 9.84 4.96 -13.66
N TRP A 119 9.42 4.80 -12.41
CA TRP A 119 9.41 5.89 -11.42
C TRP A 119 10.81 6.35 -11.00
N LEU A 120 11.77 5.44 -10.89
CA LEU A 120 13.15 5.77 -10.53
C LEU A 120 13.94 6.44 -11.66
N LEU A 121 13.55 6.20 -12.92
CA LEU A 121 14.19 6.77 -14.10
C LEU A 121 13.55 8.09 -14.56
N LYS A 122 12.24 8.26 -14.40
CA LYS A 122 11.49 9.43 -14.90
C LYS A 122 11.81 10.76 -14.21
N GLY A 123 12.61 10.79 -13.14
CA GLY A 123 13.10 12.04 -12.54
C GLY A 123 12.05 12.93 -11.87
N ASN A 124 10.79 12.49 -11.78
CA ASN A 124 9.69 13.23 -11.15
C ASN A 124 9.66 13.13 -9.61
N LEU A 125 10.65 12.43 -9.04
CA LEU A 125 10.85 12.29 -7.60
C LEU A 125 12.12 13.01 -7.15
N ASP A 126 12.15 13.36 -5.87
CA ASP A 126 13.32 13.99 -5.27
C ASP A 126 14.55 13.06 -5.37
N ARG A 127 15.71 13.59 -5.77
CA ARG A 127 16.95 12.80 -5.91
C ARG A 127 17.33 12.06 -4.63
N LYS A 128 17.11 12.65 -3.46
CA LYS A 128 17.35 12.00 -2.17
C LYS A 128 16.46 10.78 -2.01
N LEU A 129 15.17 10.91 -2.34
CA LEU A 129 14.22 9.80 -2.27
C LEU A 129 14.60 8.70 -3.26
N ILE A 130 14.92 9.04 -4.50
CA ILE A 130 15.37 8.06 -5.52
C ILE A 130 16.58 7.27 -5.01
N ASN A 131 17.58 7.95 -4.46
CA ASN A 131 18.77 7.28 -3.92
C ASN A 131 18.45 6.38 -2.72
N GLN A 132 17.55 6.82 -1.83
CA GLN A 132 17.08 6.00 -0.70
C GLN A 132 16.31 4.75 -1.15
N LEU A 133 15.46 4.87 -2.17
CA LEU A 133 14.70 3.74 -2.71
C LEU A 133 15.64 2.75 -3.42
N LYS A 134 16.58 3.23 -4.25
CA LYS A 134 17.57 2.38 -4.93
C LYS A 134 18.46 1.59 -3.97
N ALA A 135 18.79 2.14 -2.81
CA ALA A 135 19.59 1.45 -1.81
C ALA A 135 18.87 0.27 -1.14
N ARG A 136 17.54 0.15 -1.32
CA ARG A 136 16.68 -0.89 -0.72
C ARG A 136 16.14 -1.91 -1.73
N MET A 137 16.42 -1.73 -3.02
CA MET A 137 16.02 -2.64 -4.11
C MET A 137 17.09 -3.67 -4.42
#